data_AF-A0A354D1P4-F1
#
_entry.id   AF-A0A354D1P4-F1
#
_cell.length_a   1.000
_cell.length_b   1.000
_cell.length_c   1.000
_cell.angle_alpha   90.00
_cell.angle_beta   90.00
_cell.angle_gamma   90.00
#
_symmetry.space_group_name_H-M   'P 1'
#
loop_
_entity.id
_entity.type
_entity.pdbx_description
1 polymer ?
#
loop_
_entity_poly.entity_id
_entity_poly.type
_entity_poly.pdbx_seq_one_letter_code
_entity_poly.pdbx_strand_id
1 'polypeptide(L)'
;MLEVILEDLKNQKEVRKNLIQMKELLKDEETRKELSELSADNSIFLGFLKEEDPKVRKNAALILGMTGDQEILPALMEAYENEETLFVKSDYVKAMQKLDCTDYLTPLKLRLEELQKMQAEESEKKHIRKERKELEKLLEQEKGSKLHAFCGYDQPCDMILTTDRGFAQMTAEQIHKGRKAVAASGVRLHTEDLKSVLNIRTFREILFPIHCKTTLLPEPEQTAEGLLAGDLLQLLERHLQGDAPYFFRMQILAPMAEEKKNTFLKKTAYALEEKSGYRLKNTPGRYEVEIRLIQKREGDFHAYLKFYTLPMRRFSYRKNALAVSINPAQAALMLYLAKPYLKEDAAVLDPFCGVGTMLIERNKVLPARSLYGIDIYGQAIEGARENTQLAGVEISYIQKNFFDFTHRHKFDEIVTNMPTRGKKSKEEHDAFYAEFFQKAKQHLKPGGMIIMYTNEAGFVKKQMRLKKDMHLLKEYCIRQKEEWYLYIIEIEE
;
A
#
# COMPACT_ATOMS: atom_id res chain seq x y z
N MET A 1 22.18 -4.85 -38.78
CA MET A 1 21.53 -3.53 -38.56
C MET A 1 22.45 -2.63 -37.74
N LEU A 2 23.04 -3.14 -36.66
CA LEU A 2 23.96 -2.41 -35.80
C LEU A 2 25.21 -1.91 -36.57
N GLU A 3 25.81 -2.75 -37.40
CA GLU A 3 26.94 -2.39 -38.27
C GLU A 3 26.63 -1.21 -39.21
N VAL A 4 25.44 -1.20 -39.84
CA VAL A 4 25.01 -0.12 -40.73
C VAL A 4 24.90 1.20 -39.96
N ILE A 5 24.32 1.16 -38.76
CA ILE A 5 24.22 2.35 -37.90
C ILE A 5 25.61 2.82 -37.49
N LEU A 6 26.52 1.91 -37.12
CA LEU A 6 27.90 2.25 -36.79
C LEU A 6 28.65 2.87 -37.98
N GLU A 7 28.47 2.34 -39.17
CA GLU A 7 29.07 2.88 -40.39
C GLU A 7 28.53 4.27 -40.73
N ASP A 8 27.22 4.48 -40.60
CA ASP A 8 26.64 5.81 -40.78
C ASP A 8 27.15 6.81 -39.73
N LEU A 9 27.31 6.38 -38.47
CA LEU A 9 27.89 7.20 -37.41
C LEU A 9 29.36 7.55 -37.71
N LYS A 10 30.18 6.59 -38.17
CA LYS A 10 31.56 6.84 -38.61
C LYS A 10 31.63 7.87 -39.73
N ASN A 11 30.64 7.85 -40.63
CA ASN A 11 30.53 8.77 -41.76
C ASN A 11 29.79 10.08 -41.42
N GLN A 12 29.49 10.35 -40.14
CA GLN A 12 28.72 11.51 -39.67
C GLN A 12 27.35 11.70 -40.35
N LYS A 13 26.71 10.62 -40.81
CA LYS A 13 25.39 10.67 -41.46
C LYS A 13 24.28 10.56 -40.43
N GLU A 14 23.32 11.49 -40.50
CA GLU A 14 22.11 11.53 -39.65
C GLU A 14 22.40 11.23 -38.15
N VAL A 15 23.52 11.74 -37.62
CA VAL A 15 24.13 11.31 -36.33
C VAL A 15 23.10 11.15 -35.21
N ARG A 16 22.28 12.16 -34.97
CA ARG A 16 21.28 12.15 -33.90
C ARG A 16 20.22 11.04 -34.06
N LYS A 17 19.75 10.78 -35.28
CA LYS A 17 18.76 9.73 -35.56
C LYS A 17 19.36 8.36 -35.31
N ASN A 18 20.59 8.16 -35.79
CA ASN A 18 21.34 6.92 -35.63
C ASN A 18 21.67 6.62 -34.16
N LEU A 19 22.06 7.63 -33.36
CA LEU A 19 22.25 7.45 -31.91
C LEU A 19 20.95 7.12 -31.17
N ILE A 20 19.82 7.71 -31.59
CA ILE A 20 18.51 7.38 -31.00
C ILE A 20 18.15 5.92 -31.30
N GLN A 21 18.34 5.48 -32.55
CA GLN A 21 18.07 4.11 -32.95
C GLN A 21 19.00 3.11 -32.26
N MET A 22 20.30 3.42 -32.18
CA MET A 22 21.29 2.61 -31.46
C MET A 22 20.87 2.38 -30.01
N LYS A 23 20.54 3.46 -29.29
CA LYS A 23 20.10 3.38 -27.89
C LYS A 23 18.84 2.53 -27.69
N GLU A 24 17.91 2.53 -28.63
CA GLU A 24 16.72 1.68 -28.56
C GLU A 24 17.07 0.20 -28.76
N LEU A 25 17.98 -0.11 -29.68
CA LEU A 25 18.49 -1.47 -29.90
C LEU A 25 19.24 -2.00 -28.66
N LEU A 26 20.08 -1.17 -28.03
CA LEU A 26 20.83 -1.51 -26.81
C LEU A 26 19.98 -1.75 -25.56
N LYS A 27 18.64 -1.72 -25.65
CA LYS A 27 17.79 -2.25 -24.58
C LYS A 27 17.91 -3.77 -24.47
N ASP A 28 18.22 -4.44 -25.57
CA ASP A 28 18.48 -5.87 -25.64
C ASP A 28 19.92 -6.21 -25.23
N GLU A 29 20.11 -7.31 -24.49
CA GLU A 29 21.43 -7.70 -23.97
C GLU A 29 22.34 -8.33 -25.02
N GLU A 30 21.80 -9.07 -26.00
CA GLU A 30 22.61 -9.66 -27.08
C GLU A 30 23.21 -8.55 -27.95
N THR A 31 22.41 -7.53 -28.26
CA THR A 31 22.83 -6.34 -28.99
C THR A 31 23.97 -5.59 -28.29
N ARG A 32 23.98 -5.54 -26.96
CA ARG A 32 25.11 -4.91 -26.21
C ARG A 32 26.41 -5.67 -26.38
N LYS A 33 26.35 -7.01 -26.37
CA LYS A 33 27.53 -7.85 -26.62
C LYS A 33 28.04 -7.67 -28.04
N GLU A 34 27.15 -7.69 -29.03
CA GLU A 34 27.49 -7.42 -30.44
C GLU A 34 28.17 -6.06 -30.60
N LEU A 35 27.66 -5.01 -29.94
CA LEU A 35 28.30 -3.68 -29.97
C LEU A 35 29.69 -3.68 -29.35
N SER A 36 29.89 -4.39 -28.23
CA SER A 36 31.21 -4.47 -27.59
C SER A 36 32.27 -5.16 -28.47
N GLU A 37 31.86 -6.09 -29.34
CA GLU A 37 32.76 -6.74 -30.29
C GLU A 37 33.08 -5.82 -31.48
N LEU A 38 32.08 -5.09 -31.99
CA LEU A 38 32.22 -4.20 -33.16
C LEU A 38 32.88 -2.85 -32.85
N SER A 39 32.87 -2.43 -31.59
CA SER A 39 33.35 -1.13 -31.12
C SER A 39 34.03 -1.25 -29.76
N ALA A 40 35.05 -2.12 -29.68
CA ALA A 40 35.71 -2.48 -28.43
C ALA A 40 36.29 -1.30 -27.62
N ASP A 41 36.72 -0.22 -28.28
CA ASP A 41 37.31 0.96 -27.61
C ASP A 41 36.32 2.11 -27.37
N ASN A 42 35.06 1.96 -27.79
CA ASN A 42 34.02 2.99 -27.70
C ASN A 42 34.39 4.37 -28.30
N SER A 43 35.46 4.44 -29.12
CA SER A 43 36.09 5.69 -29.59
C SER A 43 35.13 6.62 -30.33
N ILE A 44 34.25 6.03 -31.15
CA ILE A 44 33.22 6.75 -31.91
C ILE A 44 32.28 7.51 -30.97
N PHE A 45 31.78 6.84 -29.93
CA PHE A 45 30.84 7.45 -28.98
C PHE A 45 31.52 8.45 -28.05
N LEU A 46 32.78 8.21 -27.68
CA LEU A 46 33.59 9.18 -26.95
C LEU A 46 33.78 10.47 -27.75
N GLY A 47 33.98 10.38 -29.08
CA GLY A 47 34.03 11.54 -29.97
C GLY A 47 32.75 12.38 -29.92
N PHE A 48 31.59 11.73 -29.88
CA PHE A 48 30.29 12.41 -29.84
C PHE A 48 29.97 13.11 -28.52
N LEU A 49 30.75 12.90 -27.45
CA LEU A 49 30.62 13.69 -26.23
C LEU A 49 31.07 15.15 -26.40
N LYS A 50 31.79 15.47 -27.47
CA LYS A 50 32.32 16.82 -27.76
C LYS A 50 31.55 17.56 -28.86
N GLU A 51 30.46 16.98 -29.36
CA GLU A 51 29.63 17.56 -30.42
C GLU A 51 28.88 18.81 -29.96
N GLU A 52 28.60 19.73 -30.88
CA GLU A 52 27.87 20.97 -30.58
C GLU A 52 26.42 20.70 -30.15
N ASP A 53 25.72 19.74 -30.78
CA ASP A 53 24.33 19.41 -30.44
C ASP A 53 24.26 18.68 -29.08
N PRO A 54 23.64 19.28 -28.04
CA PRO A 54 23.52 18.63 -26.73
C PRO A 54 22.75 17.30 -26.78
N LYS A 55 21.85 17.13 -27.75
CA LYS A 55 21.09 15.87 -27.91
C LYS A 55 21.96 14.77 -28.48
N VAL A 56 22.98 15.09 -29.27
CA VAL A 56 23.99 14.12 -29.72
C VAL A 56 24.79 13.67 -28.50
N ARG A 57 25.37 14.63 -27.75
CA ARG A 57 26.14 14.37 -26.52
C ARG A 57 25.39 13.50 -25.51
N LYS A 58 24.13 13.85 -25.21
CA LYS A 58 23.22 13.08 -24.35
C LYS A 58 23.08 11.62 -24.79
N ASN A 59 22.81 11.37 -26.07
CA ASN A 59 22.56 10.00 -26.53
C ASN A 59 23.86 9.19 -26.55
N ALA A 60 24.99 9.82 -26.90
CA ALA A 60 26.30 9.21 -26.79
C ALA A 60 26.62 8.79 -25.34
N ALA A 61 26.42 9.68 -24.37
CA ALA A 61 26.60 9.37 -22.95
C ALA A 61 25.75 8.17 -22.50
N LEU A 62 24.47 8.14 -22.88
CA LEU A 62 23.57 7.02 -22.54
C LEU A 62 24.01 5.69 -23.18
N ILE A 63 24.47 5.71 -24.43
CA ILE A 63 25.00 4.52 -25.12
C ILE A 63 26.24 4.02 -24.40
N LEU A 64 27.18 4.92 -24.10
CA LEU A 64 28.39 4.63 -23.34
C LEU A 64 28.05 3.97 -21.98
N GLY A 65 27.14 4.52 -21.19
CA GLY A 65 26.71 3.86 -19.96
C GLY A 65 26.07 2.49 -20.18
N MET A 66 25.40 2.24 -21.32
CA MET A 66 24.81 0.94 -21.63
C MET A 66 25.82 -0.13 -22.01
N THR A 67 27.05 0.23 -22.39
CA THR A 67 28.10 -0.77 -22.70
C THR A 67 28.57 -1.48 -21.43
N GLY A 68 28.48 -0.82 -20.26
CA GLY A 68 28.98 -1.35 -18.99
C GLY A 68 30.51 -1.36 -18.90
N ASP A 69 31.19 -0.72 -19.84
CA ASP A 69 32.64 -0.58 -19.84
C ASP A 69 33.07 0.38 -18.74
N GLN A 70 33.91 -0.07 -17.81
CA GLN A 70 34.34 0.76 -16.69
C GLN A 70 35.41 1.78 -17.12
N GLU A 71 36.13 1.54 -18.20
CA GLU A 71 37.23 2.40 -18.68
C GLU A 71 36.73 3.76 -19.19
N ILE A 72 35.46 3.85 -19.57
CA ILE A 72 34.84 5.09 -20.07
C ILE A 72 34.36 6.05 -18.96
N LEU A 73 34.31 5.60 -17.70
CA LEU A 73 33.79 6.41 -16.60
C LEU A 73 34.51 7.76 -16.44
N PRO A 74 35.86 7.85 -16.52
CA PRO A 74 36.55 9.13 -16.45
C PRO A 74 36.12 10.10 -17.54
N ALA A 75 35.92 9.62 -18.78
CA ALA A 75 35.47 10.44 -19.89
C ALA A 75 34.01 10.92 -19.72
N LEU A 76 33.13 10.08 -19.16
CA LEU A 76 31.76 10.48 -18.82
C LEU A 76 31.73 11.54 -17.70
N MET A 77 32.58 11.39 -16.69
CA MET A 77 32.72 12.37 -15.60
C MET A 77 33.22 13.72 -16.13
N GLU A 78 34.29 13.73 -16.92
CA GLU A 78 34.83 14.95 -17.54
C GLU A 78 33.77 15.64 -18.43
N ALA A 79 33.06 14.88 -19.25
CA ALA A 79 32.01 15.42 -20.09
C ALA A 79 30.81 15.96 -19.27
N TYR A 80 30.46 15.31 -18.15
CA TYR A 80 29.40 15.78 -17.25
C TYR A 80 29.75 17.09 -16.53
N GLU A 81 31.00 17.22 -16.08
CA GLU A 81 31.53 18.43 -15.43
C GLU A 81 31.52 19.61 -16.39
N ASN A 82 31.96 19.41 -17.64
CA ASN A 82 32.03 20.45 -18.68
C ASN A 82 30.69 20.74 -19.36
N GLU A 83 29.65 19.94 -19.16
CA GLU A 83 28.36 20.14 -19.80
C GLU A 83 27.66 21.39 -19.24
N GLU A 84 27.33 22.37 -20.09
CA GLU A 84 26.62 23.58 -19.68
C GLU A 84 25.10 23.47 -19.87
N THR A 85 24.65 22.55 -20.73
CA THR A 85 23.24 22.40 -21.08
C THR A 85 22.49 21.59 -20.00
N LEU A 86 21.72 22.29 -19.15
CA LEU A 86 21.03 21.69 -18.00
C LEU A 86 20.12 20.50 -18.36
N PHE A 87 19.44 20.53 -19.51
CA PHE A 87 18.48 19.48 -19.86
C PHE A 87 19.09 18.13 -20.21
N VAL A 88 20.41 18.06 -20.39
CA VAL A 88 21.14 16.82 -20.70
C VAL A 88 21.99 16.31 -19.54
N LYS A 89 22.37 17.16 -18.57
CA LYS A 89 23.17 16.76 -17.39
C LYS A 89 22.61 15.52 -16.67
N SER A 90 21.28 15.42 -16.51
CA SER A 90 20.67 14.24 -15.87
C SER A 90 20.92 12.93 -16.61
N ASP A 91 21.11 12.98 -17.93
CA ASP A 91 21.33 11.78 -18.74
C ASP A 91 22.75 11.23 -18.60
N TYR A 92 23.75 12.10 -18.35
CA TYR A 92 25.11 11.68 -17.98
C TYR A 92 25.10 10.91 -16.67
N VAL A 93 24.46 11.47 -15.63
CA VAL A 93 24.34 10.81 -14.33
C VAL A 93 23.61 9.47 -14.46
N LYS A 94 22.58 9.41 -15.30
CA LYS A 94 21.85 8.18 -15.60
C LYS A 94 22.72 7.14 -16.33
N ALA A 95 23.62 7.56 -17.20
CA ALA A 95 24.59 6.68 -17.83
C ALA A 95 25.56 6.10 -16.79
N MET A 96 26.09 6.96 -15.91
CA MET A 96 27.03 6.57 -14.85
C MET A 96 26.43 5.59 -13.82
N GLN A 97 25.11 5.62 -13.58
CA GLN A 97 24.42 4.59 -12.75
C GLN A 97 24.59 3.14 -13.25
N LYS A 98 25.13 2.93 -14.45
CA LYS A 98 25.42 1.59 -15.01
C LYS A 98 26.85 1.13 -14.75
N LEU A 99 27.67 2.00 -14.17
CA LEU A 99 29.09 1.81 -13.91
C LEU A 99 29.34 1.91 -12.40
N ASP A 100 30.47 1.40 -11.93
CA ASP A 100 30.90 1.57 -10.54
C ASP A 100 31.44 2.98 -10.34
N CYS A 101 30.72 3.82 -9.61
CA CYS A 101 31.09 5.22 -9.40
C CYS A 101 31.84 5.47 -8.07
N THR A 102 32.37 4.43 -7.43
CA THR A 102 32.99 4.51 -6.10
C THR A 102 34.05 5.61 -6.01
N ASP A 103 34.93 5.72 -7.02
CA ASP A 103 36.03 6.69 -7.05
C ASP A 103 35.56 8.16 -7.20
N TYR A 104 34.34 8.36 -7.71
CA TYR A 104 33.76 9.68 -7.98
C TYR A 104 32.66 10.07 -6.98
N LEU A 105 32.48 9.32 -5.90
CA LEU A 105 31.44 9.61 -4.91
C LEU A 105 31.57 10.99 -4.27
N THR A 106 32.79 11.48 -4.06
CA THR A 106 33.04 12.79 -3.45
C THR A 106 32.58 13.94 -4.35
N PRO A 107 33.04 14.08 -5.60
CA PRO A 107 32.57 15.14 -6.49
C PRO A 107 31.06 15.06 -6.76
N LEU A 108 30.49 13.85 -6.90
CA LEU A 108 29.05 13.68 -7.10
C LEU A 108 28.22 14.15 -5.90
N LYS A 109 28.70 13.96 -4.67
CA LYS A 109 28.05 14.50 -3.45
C LYS A 109 28.14 16.02 -3.39
N LEU A 110 29.31 16.59 -3.69
CA LEU A 110 29.48 18.05 -3.73
C LEU A 110 28.53 18.67 -4.75
N ARG A 111 28.42 18.08 -5.94
CA ARG A 111 27.49 18.53 -6.97
C ARG A 111 26.04 18.44 -6.52
N LEU A 112 25.66 17.38 -5.82
CA LEU A 112 24.32 17.26 -5.24
C LEU A 112 24.04 18.41 -4.25
N GLU A 113 24.99 18.73 -3.37
CA GLU A 113 24.85 19.84 -2.41
C GLU A 113 24.75 21.21 -3.09
N GLU A 114 25.49 21.43 -4.17
CA GLU A 114 25.37 22.65 -5.00
C GLU A 114 23.97 22.80 -5.58
N LEU A 115 23.45 21.74 -6.21
CA LEU A 115 22.10 21.74 -6.81
C LEU A 115 20.99 21.97 -5.78
N GLN A 116 21.22 21.55 -4.53
CA GLN A 116 20.27 21.79 -3.44
C GLN A 116 20.24 23.26 -2.98
N LYS A 117 21.35 24.00 -3.14
CA LYS A 117 21.47 25.42 -2.75
C LYS A 117 21.23 26.38 -3.93
N MET A 118 21.28 25.85 -5.16
CA MET A 118 21.14 26.64 -6.39
C MET A 118 19.75 27.26 -6.50
N GLN A 119 19.72 28.58 -6.70
CA GLN A 119 18.52 29.30 -7.12
C GLN A 119 18.50 29.35 -8.65
N ALA A 120 17.35 29.08 -9.24
CA ALA A 120 17.19 29.08 -10.69
C ALA A 120 15.80 29.53 -11.10
N GLU A 121 15.68 29.98 -12.34
CA GLU A 121 14.42 30.34 -12.97
C GLU A 121 13.48 29.12 -13.09
N GLU A 122 12.16 29.35 -13.09
CA GLU A 122 11.17 28.27 -13.06
C GLU A 122 11.30 27.29 -14.25
N SER A 123 11.76 27.78 -15.40
CA SER A 123 12.04 26.97 -16.59
C SER A 123 13.19 25.98 -16.37
N GLU A 124 14.21 26.36 -15.60
CA GLU A 124 15.43 25.58 -15.37
C GLU A 124 15.31 24.64 -14.17
N LYS A 125 14.49 24.99 -13.16
CA LYS A 125 14.25 24.15 -11.98
C LYS A 125 13.88 22.72 -12.34
N LYS A 126 13.14 22.50 -13.43
CA LYS A 126 12.78 21.15 -13.90
C LYS A 126 14.02 20.32 -14.23
N HIS A 127 15.06 20.92 -14.81
CA HIS A 127 16.27 20.25 -15.23
C HIS A 127 17.21 19.98 -14.05
N ILE A 128 17.38 20.98 -13.18
CA ILE A 128 18.09 20.84 -11.89
C ILE A 128 17.49 19.70 -11.05
N ARG A 129 16.15 19.67 -10.92
CA ARG A 129 15.45 18.59 -10.20
C ARG A 129 15.69 17.21 -10.80
N LYS A 130 15.83 17.10 -12.13
CA LYS A 130 16.12 15.82 -12.80
C LYS A 130 17.55 15.38 -12.52
N GLU A 131 18.52 16.26 -12.66
CA GLU A 131 19.93 15.99 -12.35
C GLU A 131 20.07 15.54 -10.89
N ARG A 132 19.49 16.30 -9.97
CA ARG A 132 19.44 15.98 -8.54
C ARG A 132 18.89 14.58 -8.28
N LYS A 133 17.74 14.22 -8.88
CA LYS A 133 17.11 12.91 -8.68
C LYS A 133 17.96 11.75 -9.21
N GLU A 134 18.63 11.93 -10.34
CA GLU A 134 19.53 10.89 -10.87
C GLU A 134 20.80 10.77 -10.01
N LEU A 135 21.31 11.86 -9.44
CA LEU A 135 22.44 11.84 -8.48
C LEU A 135 22.05 11.14 -7.18
N GLU A 136 20.88 11.46 -6.63
CA GLU A 136 20.36 10.81 -5.42
C GLU A 136 20.25 9.31 -5.63
N LYS A 137 19.71 8.88 -6.77
CA LYS A 137 19.58 7.47 -7.12
C LYS A 137 20.94 6.77 -7.24
N LEU A 138 21.91 7.41 -7.90
CA LEU A 138 23.28 6.90 -8.03
C LEU A 138 23.91 6.72 -6.64
N LEU A 139 23.86 7.75 -5.79
CA LEU A 139 24.46 7.71 -4.45
C LEU A 139 23.76 6.74 -3.49
N GLU A 140 22.46 6.46 -3.69
CA GLU A 140 21.72 5.47 -2.90
C GLU A 140 22.06 4.02 -3.25
N GLN A 141 22.39 3.72 -4.51
CA GLN A 141 22.81 2.38 -4.96
C GLN A 141 24.08 1.95 -4.22
N GLU A 142 25.04 2.86 -4.07
CA GLU A 142 26.33 2.59 -3.42
C GLU A 142 26.23 2.42 -1.90
N LYS A 143 25.33 3.16 -1.25
CA LYS A 143 25.21 3.14 0.22
C LYS A 143 24.36 1.99 0.78
N GLY A 144 23.60 1.29 -0.07
CA GLY A 144 22.59 0.34 0.41
C GLY A 144 21.62 1.03 1.37
N SER A 145 20.85 2.00 0.88
CA SER A 145 19.92 2.77 1.72
C SER A 145 19.04 1.82 2.57
N LYS A 146 18.83 2.14 3.84
CA LYS A 146 17.89 1.47 4.76
C LYS A 146 16.84 2.47 5.18
N LEU A 147 15.58 2.04 5.23
CA LEU A 147 14.50 2.85 5.77
C LEU A 147 14.63 2.94 7.30
N HIS A 148 14.25 4.08 7.87
CA HIS A 148 14.23 4.30 9.31
C HIS A 148 13.25 3.34 10.00
N ALA A 149 13.69 2.72 11.10
CA ALA A 149 12.81 1.89 11.91
C ALA A 149 11.90 2.78 12.78
N PHE A 150 10.64 2.35 12.99
CA PHE A 150 9.74 3.06 13.89
C PHE A 150 10.15 2.85 15.36
N CYS A 151 10.24 3.93 16.15
CA CYS A 151 10.61 3.89 17.57
C CYS A 151 9.60 4.54 18.53
N GLY A 152 8.59 5.26 18.04
CA GLY A 152 7.66 6.02 18.87
C GLY A 152 6.54 5.20 19.52
N TYR A 153 6.86 4.11 20.22
CA TYR A 153 5.86 3.21 20.83
C TYR A 153 5.37 3.66 22.21
N ASP A 154 6.22 4.32 22.99
CA ASP A 154 6.03 4.57 24.42
C ASP A 154 6.03 6.10 24.71
N GLN A 155 5.57 6.90 23.74
CA GLN A 155 5.49 8.37 23.85
C GLN A 155 4.04 8.84 23.72
N PRO A 156 3.63 9.90 24.46
CA PRO A 156 2.32 10.52 24.27
C PRO A 156 2.15 11.02 22.83
N CYS A 157 1.14 10.50 22.14
CA CYS A 157 0.84 10.89 20.77
C CYS A 157 -0.66 10.97 20.50
N ASP A 158 -1.03 11.91 19.62
CA ASP A 158 -2.37 12.03 19.06
C ASP A 158 -2.49 11.14 17.83
N MET A 159 -3.61 10.43 17.73
CA MET A 159 -3.90 9.56 16.59
C MET A 159 -5.40 9.48 16.30
N ILE A 160 -5.71 9.10 15.06
CA ILE A 160 -7.05 8.73 14.61
C ILE A 160 -7.02 7.27 14.21
N LEU A 161 -7.81 6.46 14.90
CA LEU A 161 -8.10 5.08 14.53
C LEU A 161 -9.31 5.09 13.60
N THR A 162 -9.09 4.84 12.31
CA THR A 162 -10.18 4.87 11.32
C THR A 162 -11.04 3.63 11.42
N THR A 163 -12.35 3.77 11.25
CA THR A 163 -13.31 2.65 11.29
C THR A 163 -14.31 2.74 10.15
N ASP A 164 -15.10 1.68 9.96
CA ASP A 164 -16.35 1.83 9.23
C ASP A 164 -17.27 2.84 9.92
N ARG A 165 -18.06 3.53 9.09
CA ARG A 165 -18.94 4.59 9.57
C ARG A 165 -19.97 4.00 10.54
N GLY A 166 -20.10 4.60 11.72
CA GLY A 166 -21.05 4.15 12.76
C GLY A 166 -20.52 3.08 13.71
N PHE A 167 -19.31 2.54 13.48
CA PHE A 167 -18.73 1.47 14.33
C PHE A 167 -17.54 1.93 15.18
N ALA A 168 -17.26 3.23 15.20
CA ALA A 168 -16.16 3.79 15.99
C ALA A 168 -16.28 3.45 17.49
N GLN A 169 -17.50 3.35 18.01
CA GLN A 169 -17.77 2.99 19.41
C GLN A 169 -17.17 1.63 19.78
N MET A 170 -17.26 0.62 18.90
CA MET A 170 -16.72 -0.73 19.15
C MET A 170 -15.20 -0.71 19.32
N THR A 171 -14.52 0.14 18.54
CA THR A 171 -13.07 0.37 18.70
C THR A 171 -12.79 1.14 19.98
N ALA A 172 -13.62 2.14 20.31
CA ALA A 172 -13.43 2.96 21.50
C ALA A 172 -13.54 2.15 22.80
N GLU A 173 -14.45 1.18 22.89
CA GLU A 173 -14.63 0.31 24.06
C GLU A 173 -13.38 -0.52 24.40
N GLN A 174 -12.60 -0.90 23.40
CA GLN A 174 -11.36 -1.67 23.56
C GLN A 174 -10.15 -0.80 23.99
N ILE A 175 -10.31 0.52 24.05
CA ILE A 175 -9.26 1.45 24.49
C ILE A 175 -9.42 1.72 25.98
N HIS A 176 -8.48 1.23 26.78
CA HIS A 176 -8.54 1.35 28.24
C HIS A 176 -7.68 2.50 28.80
N LYS A 177 -6.70 3.00 28.03
CA LYS A 177 -5.80 4.09 28.44
C LYS A 177 -5.83 5.25 27.44
N GLY A 178 -5.70 6.46 27.97
CA GLY A 178 -5.66 7.69 27.19
C GLY A 178 -7.01 8.41 27.08
N ARG A 179 -6.99 9.63 26.54
CA ARG A 179 -8.19 10.44 26.29
C ARG A 179 -8.71 10.13 24.90
N LYS A 180 -9.98 9.71 24.79
CA LYS A 180 -10.60 9.32 23.53
C LYS A 180 -11.87 10.11 23.22
N ALA A 181 -12.08 10.42 21.95
CA ALA A 181 -13.31 11.02 21.45
C ALA A 181 -13.80 10.23 20.23
N VAL A 182 -15.08 9.83 20.25
CA VAL A 182 -15.69 9.02 19.19
C VAL A 182 -16.29 9.93 18.13
N ALA A 183 -15.93 9.68 16.88
CA ALA A 183 -16.49 10.36 15.72
C ALA A 183 -17.09 9.34 14.74
N ALA A 184 -17.89 9.79 13.79
CA ALA A 184 -18.57 8.90 12.84
C ALA A 184 -17.60 8.00 12.03
N SER A 185 -16.39 8.48 11.74
CA SER A 185 -15.39 7.80 10.90
C SER A 185 -14.22 7.18 11.67
N GLY A 186 -14.24 7.22 13.00
CA GLY A 186 -13.15 6.68 13.81
C GLY A 186 -13.08 7.24 15.22
N VAL A 187 -11.99 6.90 15.91
CA VAL A 187 -11.72 7.33 17.29
C VAL A 187 -10.51 8.23 17.29
N ARG A 188 -10.64 9.46 17.79
CA ARG A 188 -9.50 10.31 18.13
C ARG A 188 -8.98 9.87 19.48
N LEU A 189 -7.69 9.61 19.59
CA LEU A 189 -7.05 9.08 20.78
C LEU A 189 -5.77 9.86 21.07
N HIS A 190 -5.61 10.26 22.32
CA HIS A 190 -4.36 10.71 22.89
C HIS A 190 -3.89 9.68 23.94
N THR A 191 -2.76 9.01 23.69
CA THR A 191 -2.24 7.96 24.58
C THR A 191 -0.73 7.84 24.48
N GLU A 192 -0.10 7.26 25.51
CA GLU A 192 1.30 6.81 25.50
C GLU A 192 1.44 5.30 25.28
N ASP A 193 0.33 4.55 25.26
CA ASP A 193 0.31 3.08 25.16
C ASP A 193 -0.05 2.64 23.73
N LEU A 194 0.80 2.98 22.75
CA LEU A 194 0.56 2.62 21.34
C LEU A 194 0.54 1.09 21.17
N LYS A 195 1.37 0.35 21.92
CA LYS A 195 1.44 -1.13 21.84
C LYS A 195 0.09 -1.78 22.10
N SER A 196 -0.65 -1.34 23.12
CA SER A 196 -2.00 -1.85 23.39
C SER A 196 -2.98 -1.49 22.28
N VAL A 197 -2.87 -0.28 21.72
CA VAL A 197 -3.69 0.16 20.59
C VAL A 197 -3.47 -0.72 19.36
N LEU A 198 -2.22 -1.10 19.05
CA LEU A 198 -1.90 -1.94 17.89
C LEU A 198 -2.59 -3.32 17.90
N ASN A 199 -2.97 -3.81 19.09
CA ASN A 199 -3.66 -5.08 19.27
C ASN A 199 -5.17 -5.01 19.00
N ILE A 200 -5.76 -3.80 18.97
CA ILE A 200 -7.19 -3.61 18.70
C ILE A 200 -7.50 -4.01 17.25
N ARG A 201 -8.43 -4.95 17.06
CA ARG A 201 -8.69 -5.56 15.74
C ARG A 201 -9.73 -4.81 14.91
N THR A 202 -10.53 -3.95 15.53
CA THR A 202 -11.72 -3.35 14.91
C THR A 202 -11.47 -2.02 14.19
N PHE A 203 -10.25 -1.48 14.23
CA PHE A 203 -9.88 -0.32 13.40
C PHE A 203 -9.18 -0.75 12.10
N ARG A 204 -9.18 0.15 11.11
CA ARG A 204 -8.57 -0.06 9.79
C ARG A 204 -7.16 0.48 9.72
N GLU A 205 -6.99 1.77 9.97
CA GLU A 205 -5.69 2.45 9.90
C GLU A 205 -5.47 3.34 11.13
N ILE A 206 -4.20 3.67 11.39
CA ILE A 206 -3.79 4.72 12.33
C ILE A 206 -3.29 5.91 11.51
N LEU A 207 -3.83 7.09 11.78
CA LEU A 207 -3.41 8.35 11.20
C LEU A 207 -2.98 9.30 12.32
N PHE A 208 -1.76 9.81 12.27
CA PHE A 208 -1.23 10.77 13.22
C PHE A 208 -1.51 12.18 12.69
N PRO A 209 -2.32 13.02 13.36
CA PRO A 209 -2.59 14.37 12.91
C PRO A 209 -1.29 15.19 12.82
N ILE A 210 -1.14 15.95 11.74
CA ILE A 210 -0.10 16.98 11.65
C ILE A 210 -0.74 18.28 12.15
N HIS A 211 -0.29 18.78 13.29
CA HIS A 211 -0.76 20.02 13.89
C HIS A 211 -0.12 21.21 13.17
N CYS A 212 -0.86 21.77 12.21
CA CYS A 212 -0.44 22.94 11.46
C CYS A 212 -0.81 24.21 12.22
N LYS A 213 0.07 25.22 12.21
CA LYS A 213 -0.18 26.54 12.82
C LYS A 213 -1.12 27.41 11.97
N THR A 214 -1.21 27.10 10.69
CA THR A 214 -2.02 27.81 9.70
C THR A 214 -2.93 26.82 8.97
N THR A 215 -3.97 27.36 8.35
CA THR A 215 -4.85 26.61 7.47
C THR A 215 -4.10 26.16 6.21
N LEU A 216 -4.24 24.88 5.84
CA LEU A 216 -3.66 24.34 4.62
C LEU A 216 -4.59 24.60 3.43
N LEU A 217 -4.38 25.73 2.76
CA LEU A 217 -5.10 26.08 1.54
C LEU A 217 -4.69 25.17 0.37
N PRO A 218 -5.57 24.95 -0.63
CA PRO A 218 -5.28 24.08 -1.78
C PRO A 218 -4.35 24.71 -2.82
N GLU A 219 -3.26 25.30 -2.35
CA GLU A 219 -2.16 25.85 -3.13
C GLU A 219 -0.86 25.12 -2.73
N PRO A 220 -0.09 24.56 -3.70
CA PRO A 220 1.09 23.73 -3.41
C PRO A 220 2.15 24.32 -2.48
N GLU A 221 2.57 25.58 -2.70
CA GLU A 221 3.61 26.25 -1.92
C GLU A 221 3.13 26.52 -0.50
N GLN A 222 1.92 27.06 -0.35
CA GLN A 222 1.32 27.34 0.95
C GLN A 222 1.05 26.06 1.75
N THR A 223 0.66 24.98 1.08
CA THR A 223 0.48 23.67 1.73
C THR A 223 1.81 23.18 2.28
N ALA A 224 2.89 23.23 1.49
CA ALA A 224 4.21 22.81 1.93
C ALA A 224 4.72 23.66 3.11
N GLU A 225 4.54 24.98 3.05
CA GLU A 225 4.88 25.89 4.15
C GLU A 225 4.09 25.60 5.41
N GLY A 226 2.77 25.41 5.31
CA GLY A 226 1.92 25.12 6.47
C GLY A 226 2.27 23.78 7.13
N LEU A 227 2.63 22.76 6.35
CA LEU A 227 3.12 21.47 6.86
C LEU A 227 4.44 21.63 7.62
N LEU A 228 5.40 22.41 7.09
CA LEU A 228 6.71 22.63 7.71
C LEU A 228 6.64 23.56 8.93
N ALA A 229 5.72 24.52 8.93
CA ALA A 229 5.47 25.41 10.07
C ALA A 229 4.77 24.68 11.24
N GLY A 230 4.10 23.56 10.95
CA GLY A 230 3.50 22.65 11.92
C GLY A 230 4.51 21.73 12.61
N ASP A 231 4.02 20.60 13.11
CA ASP A 231 4.82 19.60 13.85
C ASP A 231 5.30 18.41 12.99
N LEU A 232 5.20 18.48 11.65
CA LEU A 232 5.56 17.39 10.73
C LEU A 232 6.96 16.81 11.01
N LEU A 233 7.99 17.65 11.04
CA LEU A 233 9.37 17.19 11.27
C LEU A 233 9.55 16.62 12.68
N GLN A 234 8.93 17.24 13.68
CA GLN A 234 8.95 16.76 15.06
C GLN A 234 8.28 15.39 15.20
N LEU A 235 7.17 15.15 14.49
CA LEU A 235 6.52 13.84 14.46
C LEU A 235 7.44 12.79 13.86
N LEU A 236 8.17 13.10 12.80
CA LEU A 236 9.12 12.16 12.19
C LEU A 236 10.28 11.85 13.13
N GLU A 237 10.95 12.86 13.67
CA GLU A 237 12.08 12.72 14.60
C GLU A 237 11.72 11.94 15.88
N ARG A 238 10.48 12.08 16.36
CA ARG A 238 10.01 11.34 17.55
C ARG A 238 9.69 9.88 17.27
N HIS A 239 9.33 9.54 16.04
CA HIS A 239 8.78 8.22 15.72
C HIS A 239 9.66 7.37 14.80
N LEU A 240 10.71 7.94 14.20
CA LEU A 240 11.66 7.25 13.35
C LEU A 240 13.06 7.33 13.95
N GLN A 241 13.78 6.21 13.95
CA GLN A 241 15.18 6.16 14.40
C GLN A 241 16.09 6.80 13.37
N GLY A 242 17.06 7.62 13.82
CA GLY A 242 18.05 8.26 12.95
C GLY A 242 17.63 9.67 12.54
N ASP A 243 18.42 10.26 11.66
CA ASP A 243 18.25 11.63 11.19
C ASP A 243 17.77 11.67 9.74
N ALA A 244 17.34 12.86 9.31
CA ALA A 244 16.98 13.13 7.92
C ALA A 244 18.07 12.68 6.92
N PRO A 245 17.72 12.30 5.68
CA PRO A 245 16.43 12.54 5.03
C PRO A 245 15.36 11.48 5.30
N TYR A 246 14.14 11.90 5.63
CA TYR A 246 12.97 11.02 5.73
C TYR A 246 12.27 10.87 4.38
N PHE A 247 11.88 9.65 4.05
CA PHE A 247 11.28 9.35 2.74
C PHE A 247 9.76 9.32 2.84
N PHE A 248 9.09 10.16 2.07
CA PHE A 248 7.62 10.28 2.09
C PHE A 248 7.01 10.00 0.73
N ARG A 249 5.71 9.71 0.75
CA ARG A 249 4.80 9.93 -0.38
C ARG A 249 3.67 10.85 0.05
N MET A 250 2.97 11.44 -0.92
CA MET A 250 1.76 12.19 -0.65
C MET A 250 0.52 11.49 -1.17
N GLN A 251 -0.59 11.63 -0.44
CA GLN A 251 -1.91 11.17 -0.82
C GLN A 251 -2.91 12.32 -0.60
N ILE A 252 -3.88 12.47 -1.51
CA ILE A 252 -4.96 13.45 -1.35
C ILE A 252 -6.33 12.76 -1.46
N LEU A 253 -7.22 13.09 -0.53
CA LEU A 253 -8.63 12.72 -0.55
C LEU A 253 -9.46 13.99 -0.71
N ALA A 254 -9.78 14.31 -1.97
CA ALA A 254 -10.54 15.49 -2.35
C ALA A 254 -11.43 15.21 -3.59
N PRO A 255 -12.65 15.77 -3.67
CA PRO A 255 -13.52 15.73 -4.84
C PRO A 255 -12.98 16.57 -6.01
N MET A 256 -11.87 16.15 -6.61
CA MET A 256 -11.29 16.78 -7.80
C MET A 256 -10.81 15.71 -8.81
N ALA A 257 -10.64 16.11 -10.07
CA ALA A 257 -10.17 15.23 -11.14
C ALA A 257 -8.75 14.71 -10.88
N GLU A 258 -8.46 13.49 -11.34
CA GLU A 258 -7.20 12.79 -11.04
C GLU A 258 -5.96 13.53 -11.56
N GLU A 259 -6.05 14.15 -12.75
CA GLU A 259 -4.96 14.97 -13.30
C GLU A 259 -4.63 16.19 -12.42
N LYS A 260 -5.66 16.83 -11.85
CA LYS A 260 -5.49 17.94 -10.92
C LYS A 260 -4.85 17.48 -9.62
N LYS A 261 -5.26 16.32 -9.07
CA LYS A 261 -4.62 15.71 -7.89
C LYS A 261 -3.15 15.45 -8.15
N ASN A 262 -2.82 14.79 -9.25
CA ASN A 262 -1.44 14.43 -9.58
C ASN A 262 -0.56 15.67 -9.75
N THR A 263 -1.08 16.70 -10.42
CA THR A 263 -0.36 17.97 -10.58
C THR A 263 -0.15 18.66 -9.24
N PHE A 264 -1.18 18.75 -8.40
CA PHE A 264 -1.11 19.33 -7.07
C PHE A 264 -0.10 18.59 -6.19
N LEU A 265 -0.26 17.28 -6.00
CA LEU A 265 0.63 16.45 -5.19
C LEU A 265 2.09 16.55 -5.64
N LYS A 266 2.33 16.54 -6.96
CA LYS A 266 3.67 16.66 -7.52
C LYS A 266 4.31 18.00 -7.17
N LYS A 267 3.57 19.11 -7.32
CA LYS A 267 4.07 20.45 -6.99
C LYS A 267 4.27 20.62 -5.49
N THR A 268 3.33 20.17 -4.65
CA THR A 268 3.44 20.25 -3.19
C THR A 268 4.63 19.43 -2.69
N ALA A 269 4.86 18.25 -3.24
CA ALA A 269 6.02 17.45 -2.89
C ALA A 269 7.33 18.15 -3.25
N TYR A 270 7.43 18.81 -4.42
CA TYR A 270 8.63 19.58 -4.78
C TYR A 270 8.88 20.75 -3.83
N ALA A 271 7.85 21.52 -3.52
CA ALA A 271 7.94 22.62 -2.56
C ALA A 271 8.35 22.11 -1.17
N LEU A 272 7.84 20.95 -0.75
CA LEU A 272 8.17 20.35 0.54
C LEU A 272 9.62 19.85 0.60
N GLU A 273 10.11 19.22 -0.48
CA GLU A 273 11.52 18.82 -0.60
C GLU A 273 12.44 20.03 -0.49
N GLU A 274 12.19 21.08 -1.30
CA GLU A 274 13.02 22.29 -1.37
C GLU A 274 13.00 23.08 -0.05
N LYS A 275 11.82 23.41 0.48
CA LYS A 275 11.68 24.21 1.70
C LYS A 275 12.13 23.49 2.97
N SER A 276 12.13 22.15 2.97
CA SER A 276 12.68 21.37 4.08
C SER A 276 14.21 21.29 4.06
N GLY A 277 14.88 21.90 3.07
CA GLY A 277 16.30 21.70 2.85
C GLY A 277 16.64 20.24 2.53
N TYR A 278 15.74 19.55 1.83
CA TYR A 278 15.85 18.13 1.47
C TYR A 278 15.92 17.16 2.65
N ARG A 279 15.49 17.61 3.83
CA ARG A 279 15.25 16.73 4.98
C ARG A 279 14.07 15.80 4.75
N LEU A 280 13.17 16.15 3.84
CA LEU A 280 12.09 15.30 3.35
C LEU A 280 12.34 14.99 1.87
N LYS A 281 12.22 13.72 1.48
CA LYS A 281 12.41 13.26 0.10
C LYS A 281 11.21 12.49 -0.42
N ASN A 282 10.67 12.89 -1.57
CA ASN A 282 9.49 12.26 -2.14
C ASN A 282 9.88 11.04 -3.00
N THR A 283 9.58 9.85 -2.49
CA THR A 283 9.95 8.59 -3.13
C THR A 283 8.74 7.64 -3.17
N PRO A 284 7.84 7.75 -4.17
CA PRO A 284 6.59 6.99 -4.23
C PRO A 284 6.74 5.46 -4.24
N GLY A 285 7.89 4.94 -4.68
CA GLY A 285 8.20 3.51 -4.70
C GLY A 285 8.89 2.99 -3.43
N ARG A 286 9.38 3.88 -2.57
CA ARG A 286 10.20 3.55 -1.40
C ARG A 286 10.09 4.66 -0.36
N TYR A 287 9.11 4.56 0.52
CA TYR A 287 8.78 5.59 1.51
C TYR A 287 8.55 4.96 2.88
N GLU A 288 8.76 5.77 3.91
CA GLU A 288 8.59 5.44 5.33
C GLU A 288 7.25 5.94 5.83
N VAL A 289 6.78 7.03 5.25
CA VAL A 289 5.57 7.72 5.65
C VAL A 289 4.73 8.14 4.45
N GLU A 290 3.43 8.19 4.66
CA GLU A 290 2.51 8.89 3.78
C GLU A 290 2.02 10.16 4.48
N ILE A 291 2.15 11.30 3.80
CA ILE A 291 1.49 12.55 4.16
C ILE A 291 0.14 12.56 3.43
N ARG A 292 -0.95 12.44 4.18
CA ARG A 292 -2.32 12.38 3.67
C ARG A 292 -3.04 13.70 3.91
N LEU A 293 -3.45 14.34 2.82
CA LEU A 293 -4.29 15.54 2.83
C LEU A 293 -5.75 15.14 2.61
N ILE A 294 -6.64 15.55 3.50
CA ILE A 294 -8.08 15.28 3.41
C ILE A 294 -8.81 16.62 3.33
N GLN A 295 -9.57 16.83 2.25
CA GLN A 295 -10.29 18.09 2.05
C GLN A 295 -11.45 18.21 3.04
N LYS A 296 -11.51 19.33 3.75
CA LYS A 296 -12.66 19.76 4.55
C LYS A 296 -13.77 20.28 3.63
N ARG A 297 -14.96 20.47 4.20
CA ARG A 297 -16.11 21.07 3.50
C ARG A 297 -15.83 22.49 3.00
N GLU A 298 -14.98 23.23 3.71
CA GLU A 298 -14.57 24.61 3.39
C GLU A 298 -13.55 24.67 2.23
N GLY A 299 -13.02 23.52 1.79
CA GLY A 299 -12.10 23.41 0.65
C GLY A 299 -10.62 23.36 1.01
N ASP A 300 -10.26 23.68 2.24
CA ASP A 300 -8.92 23.53 2.83
C ASP A 300 -8.66 22.11 3.36
N PHE A 301 -7.44 21.81 3.82
CA PHE A 301 -7.02 20.46 4.19
C PHE A 301 -6.81 20.24 5.68
N HIS A 302 -7.16 19.04 6.14
CA HIS A 302 -6.50 18.40 7.27
C HIS A 302 -5.35 17.52 6.76
N ALA A 303 -4.23 17.54 7.47
CA ALA A 303 -3.07 16.71 7.14
C ALA A 303 -2.81 15.65 8.22
N TYR A 304 -2.40 14.47 7.77
CA TYR A 304 -2.09 13.33 8.62
C TYR A 304 -0.82 12.63 8.14
N LEU A 305 -0.09 12.02 9.05
CA LEU A 305 0.95 11.04 8.79
C LEU A 305 0.42 9.62 8.96
N LYS A 306 0.84 8.74 8.07
CA LYS A 306 0.76 7.29 8.26
C LYS A 306 2.17 6.72 8.16
N PHE A 307 2.63 6.08 9.23
CA PHE A 307 3.92 5.38 9.25
C PHE A 307 3.78 4.00 8.64
N TYR A 308 4.52 3.73 7.58
CA TYR A 308 4.62 2.41 6.94
C TYR A 308 5.66 1.50 7.60
N THR A 309 6.57 2.11 8.37
CA THR A 309 7.57 1.40 9.18
C THR A 309 7.02 0.97 10.55
N LEU A 310 5.79 1.38 10.91
CA LEU A 310 5.06 0.90 12.08
C LEU A 310 4.48 -0.50 11.80
N PRO A 311 4.98 -1.58 12.45
CA PRO A 311 4.56 -2.93 12.16
C PRO A 311 3.14 -3.24 12.67
N MET A 312 2.22 -3.47 11.75
CA MET A 312 0.83 -3.85 12.05
C MET A 312 0.68 -5.38 12.14
N ARG A 313 0.96 -5.96 13.32
CA ARG A 313 1.03 -7.43 13.50
C ARG A 313 -0.30 -8.13 13.82
N ARG A 314 -1.37 -7.41 14.15
CA ARG A 314 -2.64 -8.02 14.58
C ARG A 314 -3.29 -9.01 13.58
N PHE A 315 -2.91 -8.91 12.31
CA PHE A 315 -3.36 -9.81 11.23
C PHE A 315 -2.18 -10.50 10.52
N SER A 316 -1.05 -10.69 11.21
CA SER A 316 0.15 -11.33 10.63
C SER A 316 -0.09 -12.77 10.16
N TYR A 317 -1.17 -13.39 10.63
CA TYR A 317 -1.59 -14.71 10.17
C TYR A 317 -2.03 -14.72 8.70
N ARG A 318 -2.39 -13.56 8.11
CA ARG A 318 -2.91 -13.46 6.75
C ARG A 318 -1.77 -13.52 5.73
N LYS A 319 -1.24 -14.72 5.48
CA LYS A 319 -0.29 -15.00 4.40
C LYS A 319 -0.99 -15.18 3.06
N ASN A 320 -2.14 -15.88 3.06
CA ASN A 320 -2.92 -16.20 1.87
C ASN A 320 -4.25 -15.42 1.85
N ALA A 321 -4.63 -14.92 0.67
CA ALA A 321 -5.91 -14.24 0.44
C ALA A 321 -6.38 -14.43 -1.01
N LEU A 322 -7.69 -14.51 -1.21
CA LEU A 322 -8.34 -14.48 -2.52
C LEU A 322 -8.96 -13.10 -2.76
N ALA A 323 -9.27 -12.77 -4.02
CA ALA A 323 -9.91 -11.50 -4.37
C ALA A 323 -11.27 -11.29 -3.65
N VAL A 324 -11.97 -12.37 -3.35
CA VAL A 324 -13.25 -12.38 -2.64
C VAL A 324 -13.11 -12.55 -1.11
N SER A 325 -11.89 -12.71 -0.60
CA SER A 325 -11.68 -12.88 0.84
C SER A 325 -12.02 -11.61 1.60
N ILE A 326 -12.77 -11.77 2.69
CA ILE A 326 -13.09 -10.67 3.59
C ILE A 326 -11.82 -10.05 4.19
N ASN A 327 -11.83 -8.73 4.38
CA ASN A 327 -10.77 -8.03 5.09
C ASN A 327 -10.77 -8.46 6.59
N PRO A 328 -9.63 -8.83 7.19
CA PRO A 328 -9.58 -9.24 8.59
C PRO A 328 -10.13 -8.21 9.58
N ALA A 329 -9.92 -6.91 9.36
CA ALA A 329 -10.50 -5.87 10.23
C ALA A 329 -12.04 -5.85 10.15
N GLN A 330 -12.60 -6.17 8.99
CA GLN A 330 -14.04 -6.30 8.81
C GLN A 330 -14.58 -7.53 9.55
N ALA A 331 -13.91 -8.68 9.39
CA ALA A 331 -14.26 -9.89 10.12
C ALA A 331 -14.18 -9.66 11.64
N ALA A 332 -13.07 -9.10 12.13
CA ALA A 332 -12.89 -8.76 13.54
C ALA A 332 -14.01 -7.88 14.09
N LEU A 333 -14.41 -6.83 13.36
CA LEU A 333 -15.53 -5.96 13.74
C LEU A 333 -16.84 -6.74 13.85
N MET A 334 -17.15 -7.58 12.86
CA MET A 334 -18.39 -8.36 12.87
C MET A 334 -18.44 -9.37 14.00
N LEU A 335 -17.33 -10.06 14.27
CA LEU A 335 -17.26 -11.01 15.38
C LEU A 335 -17.28 -10.30 16.73
N TYR A 336 -16.72 -9.09 16.84
CA TYR A 336 -16.87 -8.26 18.04
C TYR A 336 -18.34 -7.87 18.27
N LEU A 337 -19.07 -7.47 17.21
CA LEU A 337 -20.51 -7.17 17.29
C LEU A 337 -21.34 -8.41 17.66
N ALA A 338 -20.96 -9.58 17.14
CA ALA A 338 -21.64 -10.84 17.42
C ALA A 338 -21.30 -11.40 18.81
N LYS A 339 -20.28 -10.88 19.51
CA LYS A 339 -19.78 -11.41 20.79
C LYS A 339 -20.87 -11.72 21.83
N PRO A 340 -21.92 -10.90 22.04
CA PRO A 340 -22.99 -11.20 23.00
C PRO A 340 -23.81 -12.45 22.67
N TYR A 341 -23.69 -12.96 21.44
CA TYR A 341 -24.46 -14.08 20.90
C TYR A 341 -23.60 -15.34 20.68
N LEU A 342 -22.28 -15.25 20.91
CA LEU A 342 -21.37 -16.38 20.80
C LEU A 342 -21.39 -17.21 22.08
N LYS A 343 -21.17 -18.51 21.96
CA LYS A 343 -21.09 -19.47 23.07
C LYS A 343 -19.64 -19.80 23.38
N GLU A 344 -19.32 -19.88 24.68
CA GLU A 344 -18.07 -20.48 25.15
C GLU A 344 -18.05 -21.97 24.79
N ASP A 345 -16.85 -22.51 24.54
CA ASP A 345 -16.63 -23.93 24.21
C ASP A 345 -17.50 -24.49 23.06
N ALA A 346 -17.93 -23.60 22.15
CA ALA A 346 -18.78 -23.95 21.02
C ALA A 346 -18.09 -24.87 20.00
N ALA A 347 -18.89 -25.73 19.37
CA ALA A 347 -18.56 -26.27 18.05
C ALA A 347 -19.05 -25.32 16.96
N VAL A 348 -18.14 -24.85 16.12
CA VAL A 348 -18.39 -23.79 15.13
C VAL A 348 -18.11 -24.30 13.72
N LEU A 349 -18.99 -23.96 12.79
CA LEU A 349 -18.88 -24.30 11.38
C LEU A 349 -18.85 -23.03 10.51
N ASP A 350 -17.91 -22.93 9.58
CA ASP A 350 -18.01 -22.02 8.44
C ASP A 350 -18.21 -22.84 7.16
N PRO A 351 -19.42 -22.83 6.57
CA PRO A 351 -19.76 -23.61 5.38
C PRO A 351 -19.12 -23.08 4.09
N PHE A 352 -18.58 -21.85 4.09
CA PHE A 352 -17.99 -21.19 2.94
C PHE A 352 -16.69 -20.49 3.35
N CYS A 353 -15.76 -21.25 3.95
CA CYS A 353 -14.70 -20.69 4.77
C CYS A 353 -13.63 -19.92 4.01
N GLY A 354 -13.51 -20.12 2.69
CA GLY A 354 -12.42 -19.59 1.89
C GLY A 354 -11.07 -19.88 2.55
N VAL A 355 -10.30 -18.81 2.79
CA VAL A 355 -8.98 -18.87 3.45
C VAL A 355 -9.03 -18.81 4.99
N GLY A 356 -10.20 -19.08 5.59
CA GLY A 356 -10.35 -19.30 7.04
C GLY A 356 -10.54 -18.05 7.91
N THR A 357 -10.61 -16.84 7.32
CA THR A 357 -10.60 -15.56 8.05
C THR A 357 -11.70 -15.46 9.12
N MET A 358 -12.93 -15.86 8.82
CA MET A 358 -14.07 -15.75 9.76
C MET A 358 -13.88 -16.63 11.00
N LEU A 359 -13.44 -17.89 10.82
CA LEU A 359 -13.18 -18.81 11.92
C LEU A 359 -11.99 -18.37 12.79
N ILE A 360 -10.91 -17.86 12.16
CA ILE A 360 -9.76 -17.32 12.89
C ILE A 360 -10.21 -16.14 13.76
N GLU A 361 -10.92 -15.17 13.19
CA GLU A 361 -11.40 -14.01 13.95
C GLU A 361 -12.44 -14.40 15.01
N ARG A 362 -13.32 -15.38 14.74
CA ARG A 362 -14.23 -15.92 15.75
C ARG A 362 -13.45 -16.41 16.95
N ASN A 363 -12.46 -17.28 16.73
CA ASN A 363 -11.67 -17.85 17.82
C ASN A 363 -10.87 -16.80 18.61
N LYS A 364 -10.45 -15.70 17.96
CA LYS A 364 -9.76 -14.60 18.63
C LYS A 364 -10.69 -13.73 19.49
N VAL A 365 -11.97 -13.66 19.16
CA VAL A 365 -12.97 -12.94 19.99
C VAL A 365 -13.42 -13.76 21.19
N LEU A 366 -13.70 -15.05 20.96
CA LEU A 366 -14.05 -16.02 22.00
C LEU A 366 -13.48 -17.38 21.59
N PRO A 367 -12.61 -18.03 22.38
CA PRO A 367 -12.10 -19.36 22.06
C PRO A 367 -13.24 -20.38 21.88
N ALA A 368 -13.11 -21.25 20.88
CA ALA A 368 -14.06 -22.32 20.61
C ALA A 368 -13.43 -23.68 20.92
N ARG A 369 -14.26 -24.67 21.25
CA ARG A 369 -13.79 -26.05 21.47
C ARG A 369 -13.38 -26.73 20.17
N SER A 370 -14.12 -26.49 19.08
CA SER A 370 -13.81 -27.08 17.78
C SER A 370 -14.32 -26.22 16.64
N LEU A 371 -13.46 -25.98 15.65
CA LEU A 371 -13.73 -25.13 14.48
C LEU A 371 -13.62 -25.98 13.20
N TYR A 372 -14.62 -25.88 12.33
CA TYR A 372 -14.66 -26.59 11.05
C TYR A 372 -14.90 -25.60 9.91
N GLY A 373 -14.08 -25.69 8.87
CA GLY A 373 -14.22 -24.88 7.66
C GLY A 373 -14.45 -25.76 6.44
N ILE A 374 -15.45 -25.42 5.63
CA ILE A 374 -15.80 -26.11 4.39
C ILE A 374 -15.66 -25.12 3.24
N ASP A 375 -15.02 -25.54 2.17
CA ASP A 375 -15.01 -24.80 0.91
C ASP A 375 -14.87 -25.79 -0.26
N ILE A 376 -15.46 -25.43 -1.41
CA ILE A 376 -15.34 -26.23 -2.63
C ILE A 376 -13.96 -26.09 -3.28
N TYR A 377 -13.29 -24.95 -3.05
CA TYR A 377 -12.07 -24.59 -3.73
C TYR A 377 -10.84 -25.05 -2.94
N GLY A 378 -10.14 -26.07 -3.46
CA GLY A 378 -8.98 -26.68 -2.79
C GLY A 378 -7.87 -25.69 -2.44
N GLN A 379 -7.56 -24.73 -3.32
CA GLN A 379 -6.54 -23.71 -3.04
C GLN A 379 -6.93 -22.78 -1.89
N ALA A 380 -8.24 -22.52 -1.69
CA ALA A 380 -8.69 -21.75 -0.53
C ALA A 380 -8.42 -22.51 0.77
N ILE A 381 -8.68 -23.83 0.77
CA ILE A 381 -8.45 -24.74 1.90
C ILE A 381 -6.95 -24.84 2.24
N GLU A 382 -6.08 -24.96 1.25
CA GLU A 382 -4.62 -24.94 1.45
C GLU A 382 -4.18 -23.62 2.08
N GLY A 383 -4.63 -22.49 1.51
CA GLY A 383 -4.36 -21.16 2.07
C GLY A 383 -4.92 -20.97 3.49
N ALA A 384 -6.07 -21.58 3.79
CA ALA A 384 -6.69 -21.54 5.10
C ALA A 384 -5.87 -22.28 6.16
N ARG A 385 -5.29 -23.45 5.81
CA ARG A 385 -4.41 -24.22 6.70
C ARG A 385 -3.17 -23.41 7.07
N GLU A 386 -2.51 -22.80 6.10
CA GLU A 386 -1.33 -21.96 6.34
C GLU A 386 -1.66 -20.72 7.19
N ASN A 387 -2.75 -20.02 6.87
CA ASN A 387 -3.20 -18.87 7.66
C ASN A 387 -3.49 -19.25 9.11
N THR A 388 -4.15 -20.40 9.31
CA THR A 388 -4.53 -20.92 10.62
C THR A 388 -3.32 -21.35 11.45
N GLN A 389 -2.34 -21.99 10.82
CA GLN A 389 -1.07 -22.32 11.44
C GLN A 389 -0.36 -21.06 11.96
N LEU A 390 -0.29 -20.01 11.15
CA LEU A 390 0.29 -18.73 11.56
C LEU A 390 -0.53 -18.00 12.63
N ALA A 391 -1.85 -18.26 12.70
CA ALA A 391 -2.72 -17.72 13.73
C ALA A 391 -2.56 -18.42 15.09
N GLY A 392 -1.92 -19.60 15.12
CA GLY A 392 -1.83 -20.46 16.30
C GLY A 392 -3.21 -20.96 16.74
N VAL A 393 -4.07 -21.32 15.79
CA VAL A 393 -5.41 -21.87 16.03
C VAL A 393 -5.51 -23.24 15.38
N GLU A 394 -6.33 -24.14 15.94
CA GLU A 394 -6.63 -25.43 15.32
C GLU A 394 -8.01 -25.39 14.64
N ILE A 395 -8.02 -25.57 13.31
CA ILE A 395 -9.26 -25.60 12.51
C ILE A 395 -9.21 -26.78 11.56
N SER A 396 -10.29 -27.57 11.55
CA SER A 396 -10.46 -28.69 10.63
C SER A 396 -11.03 -28.21 9.30
N TYR A 397 -10.20 -28.25 8.24
CA TYR A 397 -10.61 -27.84 6.90
C TYR A 397 -10.93 -29.02 5.99
N ILE A 398 -12.09 -28.96 5.35
CA ILE A 398 -12.64 -30.02 4.52
C ILE A 398 -12.97 -29.43 3.14
N GLN A 399 -12.28 -29.91 2.11
CA GLN A 399 -12.63 -29.55 0.74
C GLN A 399 -13.88 -30.33 0.32
N LYS A 400 -15.04 -29.68 0.36
CA LYS A 400 -16.32 -30.29 0.01
C LYS A 400 -17.34 -29.21 -0.33
N ASN A 401 -18.37 -29.59 -1.07
CA ASN A 401 -19.58 -28.80 -1.13
C ASN A 401 -20.34 -28.92 0.21
N PHE A 402 -20.71 -27.79 0.82
CA PHE A 402 -21.46 -27.74 2.07
C PHE A 402 -22.81 -28.48 1.98
N PHE A 403 -23.48 -28.43 0.82
CA PHE A 403 -24.76 -29.10 0.63
C PHE A 403 -24.65 -30.63 0.70
N ASP A 404 -23.48 -31.17 0.35
CA ASP A 404 -23.14 -32.59 0.45
C ASP A 404 -22.45 -32.96 1.77
N PHE A 405 -22.23 -31.98 2.65
CA PHE A 405 -21.55 -32.20 3.92
C PHE A 405 -22.48 -32.88 4.94
N THR A 406 -21.93 -33.87 5.63
CA THR A 406 -22.55 -34.60 6.73
C THR A 406 -21.55 -34.71 7.87
N HIS A 407 -22.05 -34.64 9.10
CA HIS A 407 -21.23 -34.74 10.30
C HIS A 407 -22.02 -35.45 11.40
N ARG A 408 -21.35 -36.29 12.20
CA ARG A 408 -22.02 -37.06 13.27
C ARG A 408 -22.54 -36.16 14.38
N HIS A 409 -21.85 -35.05 14.65
CA HIS A 409 -22.19 -34.11 15.71
C HIS A 409 -22.74 -32.81 15.13
N LYS A 410 -23.70 -32.23 15.83
CA LYS A 410 -24.25 -30.91 15.53
C LYS A 410 -23.37 -29.80 16.11
N PHE A 411 -23.42 -28.64 15.47
CA PHE A 411 -22.71 -27.42 15.81
C PHE A 411 -23.57 -26.51 16.68
N ASP A 412 -22.90 -25.66 17.46
CA ASP A 412 -23.51 -24.61 18.26
C ASP A 412 -23.67 -23.32 17.44
N GLU A 413 -22.75 -23.10 16.49
CA GLU A 413 -22.68 -21.89 15.68
C GLU A 413 -22.35 -22.21 14.22
N ILE A 414 -22.97 -21.47 13.31
CA ILE A 414 -22.52 -21.27 11.94
C ILE A 414 -22.05 -19.82 11.82
N VAL A 415 -20.80 -19.60 11.44
CA VAL A 415 -20.21 -18.27 11.28
C VAL A 415 -19.67 -18.17 9.86
N THR A 416 -20.20 -17.27 9.03
CA THR A 416 -19.85 -17.30 7.60
C THR A 416 -19.94 -15.94 6.90
N ASN A 417 -19.04 -15.75 5.93
CA ASN A 417 -19.15 -14.71 4.92
C ASN A 417 -19.76 -15.33 3.67
N MET A 418 -21.03 -15.02 3.39
CA MET A 418 -21.77 -15.67 2.32
C MET A 418 -21.15 -15.37 0.95
N PRO A 419 -21.16 -16.35 0.02
CA PRO A 419 -20.73 -16.11 -1.35
C PRO A 419 -21.66 -15.10 -2.02
N THR A 420 -21.08 -14.20 -2.82
CA THR A 420 -21.85 -13.27 -3.63
C THR A 420 -22.57 -14.01 -4.76
N ARG A 421 -23.64 -13.40 -5.30
CA ARG A 421 -24.42 -13.98 -6.41
C ARG A 421 -23.56 -14.36 -7.62
N GLY A 422 -22.55 -13.56 -7.94
CA GLY A 422 -21.72 -13.75 -9.13
C GLY A 422 -22.57 -13.75 -10.41
N LYS A 423 -22.42 -14.81 -11.21
CA LYS A 423 -23.16 -14.99 -12.48
C LYS A 423 -24.52 -15.72 -12.33
N LYS A 424 -24.90 -16.11 -11.11
CA LYS A 424 -26.14 -16.85 -10.87
C LYS A 424 -27.38 -16.00 -11.17
N SER A 425 -28.44 -16.63 -11.67
CA SER A 425 -29.75 -16.00 -11.77
C SER A 425 -30.32 -15.70 -10.39
N LYS A 426 -31.40 -14.91 -10.34
CA LYS A 426 -32.09 -14.61 -9.08
C LYS A 426 -32.69 -15.87 -8.48
N GLU A 427 -33.24 -16.74 -9.33
CA GLU A 427 -33.89 -18.00 -8.95
C GLU A 427 -32.88 -19.02 -8.43
N GLU A 428 -31.72 -19.15 -9.08
CA GLU A 428 -30.62 -20.00 -8.61
C GLU A 428 -30.09 -19.54 -7.26
N HIS A 429 -29.99 -18.21 -7.06
CA HIS A 429 -29.52 -17.68 -5.79
C HIS A 429 -30.56 -17.81 -4.67
N ASP A 430 -31.85 -17.64 -4.98
CA ASP A 430 -32.95 -17.91 -4.06
C ASP A 430 -32.97 -19.37 -3.59
N ALA A 431 -32.82 -20.31 -4.54
CA ALA A 431 -32.71 -21.74 -4.23
C ALA A 431 -31.48 -22.04 -3.34
N PHE A 432 -30.33 -21.43 -3.64
CA PHE A 432 -29.12 -21.54 -2.83
C PHE A 432 -29.34 -21.09 -1.38
N TYR A 433 -30.02 -19.96 -1.15
CA TYR A 433 -30.35 -19.51 0.21
C TYR A 433 -31.36 -20.45 0.90
N ALA A 434 -32.39 -20.91 0.18
CA ALA A 434 -33.36 -21.86 0.74
C ALA A 434 -32.68 -23.16 1.21
N GLU A 435 -31.80 -23.71 0.37
CA GLU A 435 -31.03 -24.90 0.67
C GLU A 435 -30.04 -24.65 1.82
N PHE A 436 -29.36 -23.50 1.85
CA PHE A 436 -28.44 -23.13 2.92
C PHE A 436 -29.12 -23.17 4.28
N PHE A 437 -30.27 -22.51 4.43
CA PHE A 437 -30.99 -22.50 5.71
C PHE A 437 -31.52 -23.88 6.09
N GLN A 438 -32.00 -24.67 5.12
CA GLN A 438 -32.42 -26.05 5.38
C GLN A 438 -31.25 -26.90 5.89
N LYS A 439 -30.08 -26.80 5.24
CA LYS A 439 -28.88 -27.54 5.61
C LYS A 439 -28.30 -27.05 6.95
N ALA A 440 -28.32 -25.75 7.19
CA ALA A 440 -27.91 -25.15 8.46
C ALA A 440 -28.72 -25.71 9.64
N LYS A 441 -30.06 -25.82 9.51
CA LYS A 441 -30.91 -26.45 10.55
C LYS A 441 -30.50 -27.89 10.87
N GLN A 442 -30.13 -28.67 9.85
CA GLN A 442 -29.71 -30.07 10.04
C GLN A 442 -28.41 -30.16 10.85
N HIS A 443 -27.50 -29.21 10.64
CA HIS A 443 -26.18 -29.18 11.28
C HIS A 443 -26.16 -28.47 12.62
N LEU A 444 -27.12 -27.60 12.94
CA LEU A 444 -27.18 -26.90 14.21
C LEU A 444 -27.98 -27.66 15.28
N LYS A 445 -27.55 -27.51 16.52
CA LYS A 445 -28.31 -27.90 17.72
C LYS A 445 -29.51 -26.96 17.90
N PRO A 446 -30.55 -27.38 18.65
CA PRO A 446 -31.53 -26.45 19.21
C PRO A 446 -30.87 -25.27 19.93
N GLY A 447 -31.37 -24.06 19.71
CA GLY A 447 -30.77 -22.80 20.18
C GLY A 447 -29.42 -22.49 19.51
N GLY A 448 -29.13 -23.11 18.36
CA GLY A 448 -27.92 -22.87 17.58
C GLY A 448 -27.98 -21.53 16.83
N MET A 449 -26.83 -20.90 16.64
CA MET A 449 -26.75 -19.55 16.08
C MET A 449 -26.20 -19.55 14.66
N ILE A 450 -26.78 -18.75 13.77
CA ILE A 450 -26.21 -18.38 12.48
C ILE A 450 -25.77 -16.92 12.56
N ILE A 451 -24.47 -16.70 12.40
CA ILE A 451 -23.82 -15.41 12.28
C ILE A 451 -23.36 -15.29 10.82
N MET A 452 -24.16 -14.61 9.99
CA MET A 452 -23.91 -14.54 8.55
C MET A 452 -23.73 -13.11 8.06
N TYR A 453 -22.72 -12.91 7.21
CA TYR A 453 -22.47 -11.65 6.53
C TYR A 453 -22.83 -11.76 5.05
N THR A 454 -23.71 -10.88 4.56
CA THR A 454 -24.21 -10.93 3.18
C THR A 454 -24.77 -9.58 2.71
N ASN A 455 -24.78 -9.34 1.40
CA ASN A 455 -25.50 -8.23 0.76
C ASN A 455 -26.88 -8.61 0.22
N GLU A 456 -27.37 -9.81 0.50
CA GLU A 456 -28.61 -10.35 -0.06
C GLU A 456 -29.76 -10.34 0.95
N ALA A 457 -30.06 -9.15 1.49
CA ALA A 457 -31.07 -8.95 2.54
C ALA A 457 -32.45 -9.52 2.18
N GLY A 458 -32.84 -9.42 0.90
CA GLY A 458 -34.13 -9.92 0.41
C GLY A 458 -34.30 -11.43 0.60
N PHE A 459 -33.25 -12.22 0.31
CA PHE A 459 -33.29 -13.67 0.46
C PHE A 459 -33.27 -14.09 1.93
N VAL A 460 -32.46 -13.45 2.77
CA VAL A 460 -32.45 -13.70 4.22
C VAL A 460 -33.85 -13.43 4.80
N LYS A 461 -34.42 -12.25 4.55
CA LYS A 461 -35.74 -11.88 5.08
C LYS A 461 -36.86 -12.78 4.55
N LYS A 462 -36.75 -13.29 3.32
CA LYS A 462 -37.67 -14.30 2.78
C LYS A 462 -37.62 -15.59 3.60
N GLN A 463 -36.42 -16.10 3.89
CA GLN A 463 -36.27 -17.35 4.63
C GLN A 463 -36.76 -17.22 6.08
N MET A 464 -36.53 -16.08 6.74
CA MET A 464 -37.10 -15.80 8.07
C MET A 464 -38.64 -15.78 8.09
N ARG A 465 -39.31 -15.42 6.98
CA ARG A 465 -40.78 -15.50 6.88
C ARG A 465 -41.29 -16.92 6.64
N LEU A 466 -40.53 -17.73 5.91
CA LEU A 466 -40.91 -19.10 5.52
C LEU A 466 -40.64 -20.12 6.64
N LYS A 467 -39.61 -19.89 7.45
CA LYS A 467 -39.12 -20.80 8.49
C LYS A 467 -39.45 -20.22 9.86
N LYS A 468 -40.54 -20.70 10.46
CA LYS A 468 -41.06 -20.20 11.76
C LYS A 468 -40.18 -20.59 12.96
N ASP A 469 -39.29 -21.54 12.74
CA ASP A 469 -38.28 -22.09 13.64
C ASP A 469 -36.94 -21.35 13.56
N MET A 470 -36.89 -20.20 12.88
CA MET A 470 -35.70 -19.35 12.78
C MET A 470 -36.06 -17.91 13.11
N HIS A 471 -35.37 -17.35 14.11
CA HIS A 471 -35.65 -16.00 14.59
C HIS A 471 -34.47 -15.08 14.35
N LEU A 472 -34.72 -13.98 13.64
CA LEU A 472 -33.74 -12.92 13.48
C LEU A 472 -33.63 -12.12 14.77
N LEU A 473 -32.54 -12.34 15.52
CA LEU A 473 -32.28 -11.63 16.78
C LEU A 473 -31.69 -10.25 16.56
N LYS A 474 -30.84 -10.10 15.54
CA LYS A 474 -30.16 -8.83 15.26
C LYS A 474 -29.74 -8.69 13.81
N GLU A 475 -29.87 -7.48 13.27
CA GLU A 475 -29.27 -7.05 12.00
C GLU A 475 -28.38 -5.83 12.22
N TYR A 476 -27.17 -5.83 11.64
CA TYR A 476 -26.27 -4.69 11.61
C TYR A 476 -25.96 -4.30 10.17
N CYS A 477 -26.24 -3.06 9.78
CA CYS A 477 -25.81 -2.51 8.48
C CYS A 477 -24.32 -2.17 8.56
N ILE A 478 -23.47 -3.02 7.97
CA ILE A 478 -22.01 -2.87 8.03
C ILE A 478 -21.51 -1.91 6.96
N ARG A 479 -22.04 -2.03 5.73
CA ARG A 479 -21.73 -1.12 4.62
C ARG A 479 -23.01 -0.68 3.94
N GLN A 480 -23.39 0.57 4.18
CA GLN A 480 -24.65 1.13 3.69
C GLN A 480 -24.72 1.23 2.15
N LYS A 481 -23.63 1.62 1.48
CA LYS A 481 -23.64 1.84 0.02
C LYS A 481 -23.78 0.54 -0.77
N GLU A 482 -23.13 -0.52 -0.28
CA GLU A 482 -23.13 -1.83 -0.93
C GLU A 482 -24.11 -2.80 -0.27
N GLU A 483 -24.96 -2.30 0.64
CA GLU A 483 -26.02 -3.03 1.34
C GLU A 483 -25.54 -4.33 2.01
N TRP A 484 -24.34 -4.33 2.61
CA TRP A 484 -23.85 -5.48 3.36
C TRP A 484 -24.29 -5.44 4.82
N TYR A 485 -24.81 -6.57 5.30
CA TYR A 485 -25.36 -6.74 6.63
C TYR A 485 -24.77 -7.96 7.34
N LEU A 486 -24.61 -7.84 8.65
CA LEU A 486 -24.40 -8.96 9.56
C LEU A 486 -25.74 -9.33 10.20
N TYR A 487 -26.15 -10.59 10.06
CA TYR A 487 -27.35 -11.14 10.68
C TYR A 487 -26.99 -12.13 11.78
N ILE A 488 -27.69 -12.04 12.90
CA ILE A 488 -27.67 -12.99 14.00
C ILE A 488 -29.03 -13.67 14.06
N ILE A 489 -29.07 -14.96 13.78
CA ILE A 489 -30.30 -15.75 13.68
C ILE A 489 -30.18 -16.94 14.62
N GLU A 490 -31.20 -17.18 15.42
CA GLU A 490 -31.31 -18.38 16.27
C GLU A 490 -32.20 -19.43 15.61
N ILE A 491 -31.86 -20.70 15.78
CA ILE A 491 -32.69 -21.83 15.37
C ILE A 491 -33.37 -22.42 16.62
N GLU A 492 -34.70 -22.39 16.64
CA GLU A 492 -35.52 -23.08 17.64
C GLU A 492 -35.78 -24.54 17.23
N GLU A 493 -36.27 -25.35 18.16
CA GLU A 493 -36.61 -26.78 17.93
C GLU A 493 -37.61 -26.97 16.78
#